data_AF-A0A1G9XSR3-F1
#
_entry.id   AF-A0A1G9XSR3-F1
#
_cell.length_a   1.000
_cell.length_b   1.000
_cell.length_c   1.000
_cell.angle_alpha   90.00
_cell.angle_beta   90.00
_cell.angle_gamma   90.00
#
_symmetry.space_group_name_H-M   'P 1'
#
loop_
_entity.id
_entity.type
_entity.pdbx_description
1 polymer ?
#
loop_
_entity_poly.entity_id
_entity_poly.type
_entity_poly.pdbx_seq_one_letter_code
_entity_poly.pdbx_strand_id
1 'polypeptide(L)'
;MLPRIAVFLALGLGCFSISSAQPLANPIATRQIGTPNAFPMAIYKNIKVQDLNQILTDSFVESGFTLLAAKKDADSATVFRFSYPVDKNGKYGVVIFGFKVDGTVVNGRCMNCFLRWGKIQDETDIGKFPWMVQYDLSSRLYPDIDQAYSSIKNKSLNYLDPQRGFDYKNAWGGERNRWTYDNSYVKVKLPDLKREWVRALTDSGFILLRDSNPAADASDSVVDFSFPIDSDKPGGVVYSIQFRSQFDADGLCYPCEASPWYDPYQTLPPAGLSAMPGRLTLASRFEAGLNSAYEQIKASTERNLRPRTQFTRPPKYVPPGSPRPPPVPMVVT
;
A
#
# COMPACT_ATOMS: atom_id res chain seq x y z
N MET A 1 27.10 -16.72 -65.81
CA MET A 1 25.85 -16.22 -65.23
C MET A 1 25.65 -16.91 -63.88
N LEU A 2 25.35 -16.09 -62.87
CA LEU A 2 25.12 -16.27 -61.41
C LEU A 2 24.53 -17.62 -60.88
N PRO A 3 24.67 -17.91 -59.56
CA PRO A 3 25.46 -19.04 -59.06
C PRO A 3 24.62 -20.12 -58.36
N ARG A 4 25.22 -21.30 -58.09
CA ARG A 4 24.63 -22.34 -57.24
C ARG A 4 25.57 -22.72 -56.09
N ILE A 5 25.16 -22.28 -54.89
CA ILE A 5 25.06 -23.04 -53.64
C ILE A 5 26.35 -23.70 -53.14
N ALA A 6 27.05 -23.00 -52.25
CA ALA A 6 27.88 -23.62 -51.22
C ALA A 6 27.15 -23.47 -49.88
N VAL A 7 26.69 -24.61 -49.36
CA VAL A 7 26.14 -24.78 -48.02
C VAL A 7 27.27 -24.62 -47.02
N PHE A 8 27.20 -23.61 -46.16
CA PHE A 8 27.93 -23.60 -44.90
C PHE A 8 26.91 -23.64 -43.76
N LEU A 9 26.82 -24.81 -43.12
CA LEU A 9 26.26 -24.97 -41.78
C LEU A 9 27.13 -24.17 -40.81
N ALA A 10 26.66 -22.99 -40.40
CA ALA A 10 27.10 -22.39 -39.16
C ALA A 10 26.11 -22.83 -38.07
N LEU A 11 26.55 -23.78 -37.25
CA LEU A 11 25.94 -24.08 -35.95
C LEU A 11 25.96 -22.80 -35.12
N GLY A 12 24.84 -22.08 -35.12
CA GLY A 12 24.56 -21.05 -34.14
C GLY A 12 24.44 -21.73 -32.78
N LEU A 13 25.55 -21.73 -32.02
CA LEU A 13 25.47 -21.83 -30.57
C LEU A 13 24.61 -20.66 -30.10
N GLY A 14 23.33 -20.93 -29.88
CA GLY A 14 22.47 -20.07 -29.11
C GLY A 14 23.09 -19.95 -27.72
N CYS A 15 23.77 -18.84 -27.47
CA CYS A 15 23.96 -18.36 -26.12
C CYS A 15 22.57 -18.21 -25.52
N PHE A 16 22.16 -19.20 -24.73
CA PHE A 16 21.17 -19.02 -23.70
C PHE A 16 21.75 -17.96 -22.77
N SER A 17 21.40 -16.70 -23.02
CA SER A 17 21.51 -15.66 -22.03
C SER A 17 20.64 -16.12 -20.86
N ILE A 18 21.29 -16.69 -19.85
CA ILE A 18 20.71 -16.83 -18.52
C ILE A 18 20.35 -15.41 -18.16
N SER A 19 19.06 -15.08 -18.27
CA SER A 19 18.53 -13.83 -17.75
C SER A 19 18.87 -13.85 -16.28
N SER A 20 19.89 -13.09 -15.89
CA SER A 20 20.22 -12.87 -14.49
C SER A 20 18.94 -12.31 -13.89
N ALA A 21 18.26 -13.11 -13.07
CA ALA A 21 17.17 -12.64 -12.25
C ALA A 21 17.72 -11.45 -11.46
N GLN A 22 17.32 -10.24 -11.83
CA GLN A 22 17.61 -9.07 -11.02
C GLN A 22 17.05 -9.37 -9.63
N PRO A 23 17.83 -9.13 -8.55
CA PRO A 23 17.33 -9.34 -7.21
C PRO A 23 16.10 -8.45 -7.04
N LEU A 24 14.93 -9.07 -6.88
CA LEU A 24 13.67 -8.39 -6.57
C LEU A 24 13.94 -7.36 -5.48
N ALA A 25 13.61 -6.09 -5.73
CA ALA A 25 13.75 -5.05 -4.72
C ALA A 25 13.00 -5.45 -3.44
N ASN A 26 13.71 -5.32 -2.33
CA ASN A 26 13.27 -5.74 -1.01
C ASN A 26 12.25 -4.74 -0.44
N PRO A 27 11.09 -5.15 0.13
CA PRO A 27 10.04 -4.23 0.61
C PRO A 27 10.44 -3.36 1.80
N ILE A 28 11.66 -3.54 2.33
CA ILE A 28 12.27 -2.64 3.33
C ILE A 28 13.23 -1.64 2.67
N ALA A 29 13.83 -2.01 1.53
CA ALA A 29 14.64 -1.10 0.71
C ALA A 29 13.81 -0.10 -0.10
N THR A 30 12.49 -0.28 -0.14
CA THR A 30 11.56 0.58 -0.88
C THR A 30 11.16 1.85 -0.12
N ARG A 31 11.41 1.90 1.19
CA ARG A 31 11.20 3.13 1.97
C ARG A 31 12.54 3.82 2.18
N GLN A 32 12.78 4.88 1.42
CA GLN A 32 13.75 5.88 1.83
C GLN A 32 13.21 6.58 3.09
N ILE A 33 13.64 6.14 4.26
CA ILE A 33 13.64 7.00 5.42
C ILE A 33 14.80 7.96 5.15
N GLY A 34 14.51 9.26 5.02
CA GLY A 34 15.36 10.24 4.35
C GLY A 34 16.85 10.19 4.72
N THR A 35 17.71 10.77 3.87
CA THR A 35 19.15 10.78 4.16
C THR A 35 19.43 11.43 5.53
N PRO A 36 20.22 10.82 6.42
CA PRO A 36 20.46 11.32 7.79
C PRO A 36 20.97 12.77 7.87
N ASN A 37 21.56 13.27 6.79
CA ASN A 37 22.12 14.62 6.65
C ASN A 37 21.20 15.60 5.90
N ALA A 38 19.96 15.23 5.59
CA ALA A 38 18.97 16.13 5.01
C ALA A 38 18.48 17.17 6.04
N PHE A 39 17.66 18.11 5.54
CA PHE A 39 16.91 19.05 6.36
C PHE A 39 16.26 18.37 7.58
N PRO A 40 16.27 19.01 8.75
CA PRO A 40 15.69 18.44 9.96
C PRO A 40 14.18 18.28 9.82
N MET A 41 13.66 17.17 10.36
CA MET A 41 12.24 16.86 10.42
C MET A 41 11.49 17.82 11.33
N ALA A 42 12.13 18.24 12.42
CA ALA A 42 11.58 19.22 13.34
C ALA A 42 12.69 20.07 13.94
N ILE A 43 12.36 21.33 14.22
CA ILE A 43 13.20 22.25 14.98
C ILE A 43 12.50 22.57 16.28
N TYR A 44 13.19 22.34 17.40
CA TYR A 44 12.72 22.61 18.73
C TYR A 44 13.39 23.84 19.32
N LYS A 45 12.59 24.68 19.97
CA LYS A 45 13.05 25.87 20.69
C LYS A 45 12.51 25.88 22.11
N ASN A 46 13.35 26.34 23.02
CA ASN A 46 12.99 26.60 24.42
C ASN A 46 12.34 25.40 25.15
N ILE A 47 12.81 24.18 24.90
CA ILE A 47 12.41 22.96 25.64
C ILE A 47 13.58 22.49 26.50
N LYS A 48 13.34 21.94 27.70
CA LYS A 48 14.43 21.30 28.45
C LYS A 48 14.89 20.05 27.69
N VAL A 49 16.19 19.79 27.65
CA VAL A 49 16.73 18.62 26.93
C VAL A 49 16.16 17.31 27.50
N GLN A 50 15.95 17.24 28.81
CA GLN A 50 15.32 16.08 29.45
C GLN A 50 13.89 15.84 28.94
N ASP A 51 13.06 16.88 28.90
CA ASP A 51 11.67 16.79 28.43
C ASP A 51 11.62 16.40 26.94
N LEU A 52 12.52 16.96 26.12
CA LEU A 52 12.64 16.58 24.71
C LEU A 52 13.01 15.10 24.56
N ASN A 53 14.05 14.65 25.26
CA ASN A 53 14.50 13.26 25.21
C ASN A 53 13.40 12.30 25.70
N GLN A 54 12.62 12.71 26.70
CA GLN A 54 11.50 11.93 27.20
C GLN A 54 10.36 11.84 26.17
N ILE A 55 9.94 12.95 25.56
CA ILE A 55 8.93 12.92 24.49
C ILE A 55 9.37 11.99 23.35
N LEU A 56 10.62 12.09 22.92
CA LEU A 56 11.17 11.26 21.85
C LEU A 56 11.21 9.78 22.25
N THR A 57 11.62 9.47 23.48
CA THR A 57 11.70 8.08 23.97
C THR A 57 10.32 7.48 24.14
N ASP A 58 9.45 8.14 24.88
CA ASP A 58 8.12 7.65 25.24
C ASP A 58 7.27 7.42 23.99
N SER A 59 7.35 8.30 22.99
CA SER A 59 6.60 8.14 21.74
C SER A 59 6.98 6.89 20.94
N PHE A 60 8.27 6.52 20.95
CA PHE A 60 8.73 5.27 20.32
C PHE A 60 8.39 4.05 21.19
N VAL A 61 8.55 4.15 22.51
CA VAL A 61 8.21 3.05 23.42
C VAL A 61 6.71 2.71 23.38
N GLU A 62 5.84 3.72 23.38
CA GLU A 62 4.39 3.56 23.21
C GLU A 62 4.02 2.92 21.87
N SER A 63 4.86 3.08 20.84
CA SER A 63 4.68 2.48 19.52
C SER A 63 5.35 1.10 19.38
N GLY A 64 5.71 0.46 20.49
CA GLY A 64 6.22 -0.92 20.51
C GLY A 64 7.73 -1.06 20.37
N PHE A 65 8.49 0.03 20.39
CA PHE A 65 9.95 -0.02 20.40
C PHE A 65 10.52 -0.15 21.81
N THR A 66 11.75 -0.63 21.92
CA THR A 66 12.51 -0.62 23.19
C THR A 66 13.78 0.20 23.02
N LEU A 67 13.97 1.22 23.86
CA LEU A 67 15.17 2.06 23.84
C LEU A 67 16.40 1.20 24.19
N LEU A 68 17.37 1.16 23.28
CA LEU A 68 18.66 0.51 23.50
C LEU A 68 19.70 1.50 24.05
N ALA A 69 19.73 2.70 23.48
CA ALA A 69 20.69 3.73 23.86
C ALA A 69 20.21 5.13 23.45
N ALA A 70 20.50 6.11 24.29
CA ALA A 70 20.50 7.53 23.95
C ALA A 70 21.84 8.10 24.40
N LYS A 71 22.79 8.28 23.46
CA LYS A 71 24.17 8.67 23.77
C LYS A 71 24.61 9.82 22.87
N LYS A 72 25.48 10.70 23.40
CA LYS A 72 26.13 11.72 22.58
C LYS A 72 27.16 11.08 21.66
N ASP A 73 27.19 11.50 20.40
CA ASP A 73 28.24 11.18 19.44
C ASP A 73 29.42 12.17 19.54
N ALA A 74 30.42 12.00 18.66
CA ALA A 74 31.59 12.85 18.59
C ALA A 74 31.25 14.32 18.28
N ASP A 75 30.14 14.56 17.59
CA ASP A 75 29.64 15.90 17.23
C ASP A 75 28.73 16.49 18.32
N SER A 76 28.73 15.90 19.52
CA SER A 76 27.86 16.26 20.65
C SER A 76 26.35 16.09 20.39
N ALA A 77 25.97 15.43 19.31
CA ALA A 77 24.57 15.15 19.00
C ALA A 77 24.11 13.90 19.73
N THR A 78 22.86 13.89 20.21
CA THR A 78 22.30 12.72 20.88
C THR A 78 21.76 11.75 19.84
N VAL A 79 22.35 10.56 19.79
CA VAL A 79 21.91 9.46 18.94
C VAL A 79 21.03 8.53 19.75
N PHE A 80 19.79 8.37 19.29
CA PHE A 80 18.84 7.43 19.84
C PHE A 80 18.87 6.14 19.00
N ARG A 81 18.87 5.00 19.69
CA ARG A 81 18.77 3.67 19.09
C ARG A 81 17.67 2.90 19.80
N PHE A 82 16.77 2.36 19.01
CA PHE A 82 15.65 1.55 19.45
C PHE A 82 15.72 0.18 18.80
N SER A 83 15.36 -0.85 19.55
CA SER A 83 15.05 -2.16 19.01
C SER A 83 13.56 -2.27 18.76
N TYR A 84 13.22 -2.91 17.65
CA TYR A 84 11.86 -3.31 17.32
C TYR A 84 11.83 -4.84 17.23
N PRO A 85 10.96 -5.52 18.00
CA PRO A 85 10.92 -6.97 18.01
C PRO A 85 10.42 -7.51 16.67
N VAL A 86 11.08 -8.57 16.18
CA VAL A 86 10.66 -9.30 14.98
C VAL A 86 10.45 -10.76 15.33
N ASP A 87 9.23 -11.23 15.10
CA ASP A 87 8.96 -12.66 15.04
C ASP A 87 9.41 -13.21 13.68
N LYS A 88 10.44 -14.06 13.68
CA LYS A 88 10.95 -14.76 12.49
C LYS A 88 10.71 -16.25 12.62
N ASN A 89 9.47 -16.70 12.35
CA ASN A 89 9.11 -18.13 12.36
C ASN A 89 9.63 -18.85 13.64
N GLY A 90 9.42 -18.26 14.82
CA GLY A 90 9.83 -18.84 16.10
C GLY A 90 11.28 -18.55 16.54
N LYS A 91 12.07 -17.78 15.77
CA LYS A 91 13.32 -17.18 16.26
C LYS A 91 13.13 -15.67 16.46
N TYR A 92 13.30 -15.22 17.70
CA TYR A 92 13.26 -13.79 18.05
C TYR A 92 14.46 -13.08 17.42
N GLY A 93 14.19 -12.05 16.60
CA GLY A 93 15.18 -11.09 16.15
C GLY A 93 14.76 -9.66 16.50
N VAL A 94 15.67 -8.71 16.32
CA VAL A 94 15.35 -7.28 16.47
C VAL A 94 15.77 -6.52 15.21
N VAL A 95 15.05 -5.44 14.91
CA VAL A 95 15.49 -4.39 13.98
C VAL A 95 15.98 -3.21 14.79
N ILE A 96 17.14 -2.65 14.44
CA ILE A 96 17.60 -1.41 15.05
C ILE A 96 17.16 -0.21 14.21
N PHE A 97 16.32 0.64 14.80
CA PHE A 97 15.97 1.95 14.27
C PHE A 97 16.71 3.03 15.05
N GLY A 98 17.27 4.03 14.38
CA GLY A 98 17.93 5.12 15.08
C GLY A 98 17.86 6.45 14.37
N PHE A 99 17.82 7.52 15.16
CA PHE A 99 17.80 8.91 14.71
C PHE A 99 18.73 9.77 15.58
N LYS A 100 19.00 10.98 15.12
CA LYS A 100 19.91 11.94 15.76
C LYS A 100 19.16 13.22 16.13
N VAL A 101 19.54 13.80 17.25
CA VAL A 101 19.16 15.16 17.67
C VAL A 101 20.43 15.96 17.90
N ASP A 102 20.70 16.94 17.04
CA ASP A 102 21.79 17.90 17.20
C ASP A 102 21.22 19.29 17.52
N GLY A 103 22.07 20.21 18.01
CA GLY A 103 21.62 21.56 18.32
C GLY A 103 22.36 22.27 19.43
N THR A 104 21.97 23.52 19.65
CA THR A 104 22.54 24.37 20.68
C THR A 104 21.76 24.22 21.98
N VAL A 105 22.46 23.81 23.04
CA VAL A 105 21.92 23.69 24.40
C VAL A 105 22.55 24.74 25.30
N VAL A 106 21.73 25.54 25.97
CA VAL A 106 22.16 26.56 26.94
C VAL A 106 21.41 26.31 28.24
N ASN A 107 22.14 26.17 29.35
CA ASN A 107 21.57 25.91 30.69
C ASN A 107 20.59 24.72 30.72
N GLY A 108 20.93 23.63 30.02
CA GLY A 108 20.09 22.42 29.93
C GLY A 108 18.81 22.58 29.10
N ARG A 109 18.62 23.74 28.44
CA ARG A 109 17.52 23.99 27.50
C ARG A 109 18.02 24.00 26.07
N CYS A 110 17.26 23.36 25.22
CA CYS A 110 17.42 23.41 23.79
C CYS A 110 17.03 24.78 23.25
N MET A 111 17.97 25.53 22.66
CA MET A 111 17.70 26.81 22.00
C MET A 111 17.31 26.61 20.54
N ASN A 112 18.05 25.75 19.83
CA ASN A 112 17.70 25.24 18.51
C ASN A 112 18.19 23.80 18.44
N CYS A 113 17.29 22.83 18.53
CA CYS A 113 17.63 21.43 18.32
C CYS A 113 16.84 20.85 17.17
N PHE A 114 17.51 19.99 16.44
CA PHE A 114 17.13 19.51 15.14
C PHE A 114 16.93 18.01 15.24
N LEU A 115 15.67 17.57 15.17
CA LEU A 115 15.37 16.16 15.00
C LEU A 115 15.66 15.76 13.55
N ARG A 116 16.62 14.87 13.37
CA ARG A 116 17.00 14.34 12.06
C ARG A 116 16.15 13.14 11.68
N TRP A 117 16.13 12.82 10.38
CA TRP A 117 15.51 11.60 9.88
C TRP A 117 16.17 10.37 10.50
N GLY A 118 15.34 9.43 10.95
CA GLY A 118 15.81 8.14 11.40
C GLY A 118 16.19 7.24 10.24
N LYS A 119 16.83 6.12 10.54
CA LYS A 119 17.06 5.04 9.57
C LYS A 119 17.04 3.68 10.26
N ILE A 120 16.74 2.66 9.49
CA ILE A 120 16.96 1.27 9.88
C ILE A 120 18.46 1.01 9.72
N GLN A 121 19.14 0.66 10.81
CA GLN A 121 20.60 0.48 10.80
C GLN A 121 21.02 -0.85 10.17
N ASP A 122 20.14 -1.86 10.24
CA ASP A 122 20.42 -3.23 9.80
C ASP A 122 19.74 -3.54 8.45
N GLU A 123 19.47 -2.51 7.63
CA GLU A 123 18.69 -2.61 6.40
C GLU A 123 19.26 -3.65 5.41
N THR A 124 20.59 -3.72 5.30
CA THR A 124 21.27 -4.71 4.44
C THR A 124 21.04 -6.15 4.91
N ASP A 125 21.04 -6.40 6.22
CA ASP A 125 20.80 -7.73 6.78
C ASP A 125 19.32 -8.10 6.69
N ILE A 126 18.44 -7.12 6.84
CA ILE A 126 17.01 -7.29 6.65
C ILE A 126 16.67 -7.62 5.18
N GLY A 127 17.36 -6.99 4.24
CA GLY A 127 17.24 -7.30 2.81
C GLY A 127 17.66 -8.72 2.43
N LYS A 128 18.33 -9.47 3.32
CA LYS A 128 18.67 -10.89 3.10
C LYS A 128 17.54 -11.83 3.50
N PHE A 129 16.51 -11.37 4.23
CA PHE A 129 15.41 -12.25 4.63
C PHE A 129 14.57 -12.67 3.42
N PRO A 130 13.85 -13.81 3.50
CA PRO A 130 12.81 -14.11 2.54
C PRO A 130 11.83 -12.93 2.46
N TRP A 131 11.42 -12.59 1.25
CA TRP A 131 10.58 -11.41 1.00
C TRP A 131 9.33 -11.35 1.90
N MET A 132 8.73 -12.49 2.25
CA MET A 132 7.58 -12.55 3.15
C MET A 132 7.86 -12.10 4.57
N VAL A 133 9.05 -12.44 5.07
CA VAL A 133 9.49 -11.98 6.40
C VAL A 133 9.74 -10.48 6.37
N GLN A 134 10.30 -9.96 5.27
CA GLN A 134 10.49 -8.53 5.09
C GLN A 134 9.17 -7.79 5.00
N TYR A 135 8.19 -8.32 4.28
CA TYR A 135 6.87 -7.74 4.15
C TYR A 135 6.09 -7.74 5.48
N ASP A 136 6.05 -8.89 6.18
CA ASP A 136 5.43 -9.01 7.50
C ASP A 136 6.08 -8.06 8.52
N LEU A 137 7.37 -7.77 8.35
CA LEU A 137 8.10 -6.77 9.12
C LEU A 137 7.72 -5.34 8.71
N SER A 138 7.83 -4.96 7.43
CA SER A 138 7.49 -3.62 6.91
C SER A 138 6.09 -3.17 7.32
N SER A 139 5.11 -4.08 7.16
CA SER A 139 3.71 -3.83 7.46
C SER A 139 3.42 -3.52 8.93
N ARG A 140 4.34 -3.84 9.85
CA ARG A 140 4.23 -3.53 11.28
C ARG A 140 5.16 -2.37 11.66
N LEU A 141 6.43 -2.48 11.26
CA LEU A 141 7.48 -1.53 11.60
C LEU A 141 7.16 -0.10 11.13
N TYR A 142 6.78 0.08 9.87
CA TYR A 142 6.55 1.41 9.32
C TYR A 142 5.32 2.14 9.88
N PRO A 143 4.14 1.50 10.06
CA PRO A 143 3.05 2.16 10.75
C PRO A 143 3.42 2.55 12.19
N ASP A 144 4.20 1.73 12.89
CA ASP A 144 4.64 2.05 14.25
C ASP A 144 5.64 3.24 14.28
N ILE A 145 6.52 3.36 13.28
CA ILE A 145 7.35 4.57 13.09
C ILE A 145 6.49 5.80 12.80
N ASP A 146 5.49 5.68 11.93
CA ASP A 146 4.58 6.77 11.58
C ASP A 146 3.77 7.22 12.80
N GLN A 147 3.30 6.28 13.62
CA GLN A 147 2.61 6.55 14.88
C GLN A 147 3.52 7.24 15.90
N ALA A 148 4.78 6.80 16.03
CA ALA A 148 5.75 7.42 16.93
C ALA A 148 6.01 8.89 16.54
N TYR A 149 6.27 9.17 15.26
CA TYR A 149 6.48 10.55 14.80
C TYR A 149 5.23 11.42 14.90
N SER A 150 4.04 10.87 14.64
CA SER A 150 2.77 11.56 14.90
C SER A 150 2.61 11.93 16.38
N SER A 151 2.93 10.99 17.28
CA SER A 151 2.90 11.22 18.73
C SER A 151 3.90 12.30 19.16
N ILE A 152 5.13 12.27 18.64
CA ILE A 152 6.14 13.31 18.87
C ILE A 152 5.59 14.67 18.43
N LYS A 153 5.07 14.78 17.20
CA LYS A 153 4.50 16.02 16.68
C LYS A 153 3.45 16.58 17.65
N ASN A 154 2.49 15.76 18.06
CA ASN A 154 1.38 16.18 18.91
C ASN A 154 1.85 16.59 20.32
N LYS A 155 2.73 15.81 20.94
CA LYS A 155 3.26 16.07 22.29
C LYS A 155 4.20 17.28 22.34
N SER A 156 4.80 17.66 21.22
CA SER A 156 5.83 18.71 21.15
C SER A 156 5.37 20.02 20.48
N LEU A 157 4.09 20.15 20.11
CA LEU A 157 3.54 21.32 19.39
C LEU A 157 3.99 22.67 19.96
N ASN A 158 3.98 22.82 21.28
CA ASN A 158 4.31 24.09 21.96
C ASN A 158 5.80 24.48 21.89
N TYR A 159 6.66 23.56 21.45
CA TYR A 159 8.10 23.75 21.39
C TYR A 159 8.65 23.76 19.96
N LEU A 160 7.80 23.53 18.97
CA LEU A 160 8.19 23.54 17.56
C LEU A 160 8.45 24.96 17.08
N ASP A 161 9.44 25.13 16.21
CA ASP A 161 9.60 26.36 15.45
C ASP A 161 8.36 26.57 14.55
N PRO A 162 7.58 27.65 14.77
CA PRO A 162 6.32 27.87 14.04
C PRO A 162 6.53 28.10 12.53
N GLN A 163 7.74 28.50 12.10
CA GLN A 163 8.03 28.72 10.66
C GLN A 163 8.34 27.43 9.91
N ARG A 164 8.80 26.39 10.61
CA ARG A 164 9.23 25.12 10.01
C ARG A 164 8.29 23.97 10.32
N GLY A 165 7.64 24.01 11.48
CA GLY A 165 6.71 22.98 11.93
C GLY A 165 7.38 21.60 12.06
N PHE A 166 6.60 20.57 11.79
CA PHE A 166 7.02 19.17 11.81
C PHE A 166 6.90 18.61 10.39
N ASP A 167 8.02 18.55 9.68
CA ASP A 167 8.13 18.06 8.30
C ASP A 167 8.29 16.54 8.28
N TYR A 168 7.23 15.87 8.72
CA TYR A 168 7.08 14.43 8.59
C TYR A 168 5.79 14.13 7.84
N LYS A 169 5.92 13.33 6.79
CA LYS A 169 4.79 12.74 6.10
C LYS A 169 4.82 11.25 6.36
N ASN A 170 3.69 10.72 6.81
CA ASN A 170 3.48 9.28 6.88
C ASN A 170 3.76 8.72 5.49
N ALA A 171 4.81 7.92 5.38
CA ALA A 171 5.19 7.29 4.12
C ALA A 171 4.50 5.93 3.99
N TRP A 172 4.00 5.36 5.09
CA TRP A 172 3.22 4.15 5.08
C TRP A 172 1.73 4.49 5.07
N GLY A 173 1.10 4.34 3.89
CA GLY A 173 -0.35 4.51 3.75
C GLY A 173 -1.17 3.42 4.43
N GLY A 174 -0.51 2.39 4.98
CA GLY A 174 -1.17 1.18 5.45
C GLY A 174 -1.50 0.22 4.31
N GLU A 175 -1.58 -1.05 4.64
CA GLU A 175 -2.59 -1.88 3.99
C GLU A 175 -3.93 -1.52 4.62
N ARG A 176 -4.82 -0.84 3.88
CA ARG A 176 -6.18 -0.61 4.40
C ARG A 176 -6.95 -1.93 4.46
N ASN A 177 -6.56 -2.89 3.62
CA ASN A 177 -7.21 -4.18 3.50
C ASN A 177 -6.53 -5.29 4.29
N ARG A 178 -5.63 -4.95 5.23
CA ARG A 178 -4.93 -5.94 6.05
C ARG A 178 -5.89 -6.88 6.78
N TRP A 179 -7.04 -6.34 7.19
CA TRP A 179 -8.07 -6.97 8.03
C TRP A 179 -9.45 -7.01 7.36
N THR A 180 -9.60 -6.49 6.15
CA THR A 180 -10.85 -6.58 5.38
C THR A 180 -10.79 -7.77 4.44
N TYR A 181 -11.95 -8.30 4.05
CA TYR A 181 -12.07 -9.42 3.10
C TYR A 181 -11.79 -8.99 1.65
N ASP A 182 -10.84 -8.09 1.43
CA ASP A 182 -10.47 -7.59 0.10
C ASP A 182 -9.16 -8.22 -0.39
N ASN A 183 -8.90 -8.10 -1.70
CA ASN A 183 -7.75 -8.74 -2.32
C ASN A 183 -6.56 -7.78 -2.37
N SER A 184 -5.44 -8.18 -1.78
CA SER A 184 -4.16 -7.46 -1.84
C SER A 184 -3.16 -8.23 -2.68
N TYR A 185 -2.58 -7.56 -3.68
CA TYR A 185 -1.66 -8.15 -4.64
C TYR A 185 -0.25 -7.61 -4.46
N VAL A 186 0.74 -8.47 -4.67
CA VAL A 186 2.16 -8.19 -4.55
C VAL A 186 2.91 -8.72 -5.77
N LYS A 187 4.06 -8.12 -6.09
CA LYS A 187 4.93 -8.53 -7.20
C LYS A 187 4.23 -8.51 -8.56
N VAL A 188 3.33 -7.56 -8.77
CA VAL A 188 2.62 -7.34 -10.03
C VAL A 188 2.66 -5.86 -10.35
N LYS A 189 2.79 -5.46 -11.62
CA LYS A 189 2.68 -4.04 -11.98
C LYS A 189 1.21 -3.64 -11.96
N LEU A 190 0.89 -2.44 -11.49
CA LEU A 190 -0.50 -1.96 -11.43
C LEU A 190 -1.21 -2.05 -12.80
N PRO A 191 -0.60 -1.66 -13.94
CA PRO A 191 -1.23 -1.82 -15.26
C PRO A 191 -1.58 -3.26 -15.60
N ASP A 192 -0.72 -4.22 -15.23
CA ASP A 192 -0.96 -5.64 -15.48
C ASP A 192 -2.15 -6.14 -14.63
N LEU A 193 -2.18 -5.77 -13.35
CA LEU A 193 -3.26 -6.11 -12.45
C LEU A 193 -4.60 -5.53 -12.93
N LYS A 194 -4.64 -4.25 -13.26
CA LYS A 194 -5.84 -3.59 -13.79
C LYS A 194 -6.33 -4.26 -15.07
N ARG A 195 -5.42 -4.63 -15.97
CA ARG A 195 -5.77 -5.31 -17.22
C ARG A 195 -6.47 -6.66 -16.96
N GLU A 196 -5.98 -7.47 -16.03
CA GLU A 196 -6.63 -8.76 -15.71
C GLU A 196 -8.04 -8.55 -15.14
N TRP A 197 -8.22 -7.58 -14.23
CA TRP A 197 -9.54 -7.23 -13.69
C TRP A 197 -10.50 -6.69 -14.75
N VAL A 198 -10.04 -5.74 -15.57
CA VAL A 198 -10.83 -5.18 -16.67
C VAL A 198 -11.25 -6.28 -17.63
N ARG A 199 -10.31 -7.11 -18.07
CA ARG A 199 -10.57 -8.22 -19.00
C ARG A 199 -11.61 -9.19 -18.44
N ALA A 200 -11.43 -9.67 -17.21
CA ALA A 200 -12.34 -10.65 -16.62
C ALA A 200 -13.77 -10.12 -16.47
N LEU A 201 -13.92 -8.84 -16.14
CA LEU A 201 -15.23 -8.18 -16.09
C LEU A 201 -15.82 -8.00 -17.47
N THR A 202 -15.04 -7.53 -18.46
CA THR A 202 -15.54 -7.36 -19.83
C THR A 202 -15.95 -8.68 -20.47
N ASP A 203 -15.14 -9.73 -20.28
CA ASP A 203 -15.43 -11.09 -20.77
C ASP A 203 -16.68 -11.69 -20.10
N SER A 204 -17.08 -11.16 -18.93
CA SER A 204 -18.30 -11.55 -18.19
C SER A 204 -19.48 -10.62 -18.41
N GLY A 205 -19.43 -9.73 -19.42
CA GLY A 205 -20.55 -8.90 -19.85
C GLY A 205 -20.62 -7.50 -19.23
N PHE A 206 -19.59 -7.07 -18.50
CA PHE A 206 -19.48 -5.68 -18.03
C PHE A 206 -18.91 -4.77 -19.13
N ILE A 207 -19.36 -3.52 -19.16
CA ILE A 207 -18.87 -2.50 -20.08
C ILE A 207 -17.99 -1.54 -19.27
N LEU A 208 -16.72 -1.42 -19.64
CA LEU A 208 -15.81 -0.45 -19.04
C LEU A 208 -16.31 0.98 -19.32
N LEU A 209 -16.50 1.78 -18.27
CA LEU A 209 -16.92 3.17 -18.38
C LEU A 209 -15.72 4.12 -18.29
N ARG A 210 -14.85 3.91 -17.29
CA ARG A 210 -13.77 4.84 -16.97
C ARG A 210 -12.67 4.19 -16.15
N ASP A 211 -11.42 4.61 -16.37
CA ASP A 211 -10.33 4.53 -15.39
C ASP A 211 -10.00 5.95 -14.93
N SER A 212 -10.19 6.25 -13.66
CA SER A 212 -10.00 7.61 -13.12
C SER A 212 -8.55 8.07 -13.14
N ASN A 213 -7.59 7.13 -13.15
CA ASN A 213 -6.17 7.42 -13.21
C ASN A 213 -5.40 6.24 -13.82
N PRO A 214 -5.11 6.27 -15.14
CA PRO A 214 -4.45 5.17 -15.85
C PRO A 214 -2.92 5.17 -15.68
N ALA A 215 -2.35 6.08 -14.88
CA ALA A 215 -0.90 6.12 -14.66
C ALA A 215 -0.38 4.80 -14.06
N ALA A 216 0.81 4.37 -14.50
CA ALA A 216 1.39 3.09 -14.09
C ALA A 216 1.79 3.05 -12.60
N ASP A 217 2.04 4.21 -12.02
CA ASP A 217 2.44 4.48 -10.65
C ASP A 217 1.34 5.22 -9.86
N ALA A 218 0.08 5.10 -10.30
CA ALA A 218 -1.07 5.69 -9.61
C ALA A 218 -1.22 5.08 -8.20
N SER A 219 -1.03 5.91 -7.15
CA SER A 219 -1.23 5.51 -5.75
C SER A 219 -2.69 5.26 -5.40
N ASP A 220 -3.62 5.89 -6.11
CA ASP A 220 -5.06 5.62 -6.05
C ASP A 220 -5.67 5.74 -7.46
N SER A 221 -6.58 4.83 -7.79
CA SER A 221 -7.35 4.86 -9.02
C SER A 221 -8.64 4.08 -8.87
N VAL A 222 -9.70 4.52 -9.56
CA VAL A 222 -11.00 3.86 -9.59
C VAL A 222 -11.34 3.48 -11.02
N VAL A 223 -11.69 2.21 -11.23
CA VAL A 223 -12.15 1.69 -12.51
C VAL A 223 -13.65 1.41 -12.40
N ASP A 224 -14.43 2.08 -13.23
CA ASP A 224 -15.90 2.04 -13.23
C ASP A 224 -16.40 1.21 -14.41
N PHE A 225 -17.41 0.37 -14.15
CA PHE A 225 -18.07 -0.50 -15.12
C PHE A 225 -19.58 -0.32 -15.06
N SER A 226 -20.25 -0.59 -16.18
CA SER A 226 -21.70 -0.79 -16.24
C SER A 226 -22.00 -2.24 -16.56
N PHE A 227 -22.84 -2.89 -15.75
CA PHE A 227 -23.49 -4.13 -16.16
C PHE A 227 -24.85 -3.81 -16.76
N PRO A 228 -25.06 -4.11 -18.05
CA PRO A 228 -26.16 -3.53 -18.79
C PRO A 228 -27.49 -4.26 -18.52
N ILE A 229 -28.60 -3.50 -18.49
CA ILE A 229 -29.97 -4.06 -18.39
C ILE A 229 -30.31 -4.84 -19.67
N ASP A 230 -30.06 -4.19 -20.81
CA ASP A 230 -30.18 -4.76 -22.14
C ASP A 230 -28.79 -5.12 -22.64
N SER A 231 -28.59 -6.34 -23.15
CA SER A 231 -27.34 -6.68 -23.85
C SER A 231 -27.08 -5.61 -24.93
N ASP A 232 -25.88 -5.06 -24.94
CA ASP A 232 -25.37 -4.11 -25.95
C ASP A 232 -25.67 -2.61 -25.74
N LYS A 233 -26.27 -2.20 -24.62
CA LYS A 233 -26.42 -0.76 -24.28
C LYS A 233 -25.73 -0.40 -22.98
N PRO A 234 -24.93 0.68 -22.93
CA PRO A 234 -24.46 1.23 -21.66
C PRO A 234 -25.66 1.74 -20.88
N GLY A 235 -25.85 1.24 -19.65
CA GLY A 235 -27.01 1.56 -18.83
C GLY A 235 -27.43 0.37 -17.98
N GLY A 236 -27.25 0.49 -16.66
CA GLY A 236 -27.59 -0.56 -15.71
C GLY A 236 -26.85 -0.40 -14.40
N VAL A 237 -26.40 -1.52 -13.83
CA VAL A 237 -25.75 -1.54 -12.51
C VAL A 237 -24.34 -0.96 -12.65
N VAL A 238 -24.05 0.13 -11.93
CA VAL A 238 -22.67 0.63 -11.83
C VAL A 238 -21.90 -0.21 -10.82
N TYR A 239 -20.75 -0.72 -11.23
CA TYR A 239 -19.84 -1.50 -10.42
C TYR A 239 -18.44 -0.88 -10.51
N SER A 240 -17.80 -0.67 -9.37
CA SER A 240 -16.54 0.07 -9.29
C SER A 240 -15.49 -0.73 -8.55
N ILE A 241 -14.23 -0.56 -8.92
CA ILE A 241 -13.07 -1.13 -8.24
C ILE A 241 -12.08 -0.01 -7.94
N GLN A 242 -11.73 0.15 -6.67
CA GLN A 242 -10.66 1.05 -6.24
C GLN A 242 -9.39 0.24 -6.09
N PHE A 243 -8.34 0.70 -6.75
CA PHE A 243 -6.98 0.25 -6.56
C PHE A 243 -6.23 1.27 -5.72
N ARG A 244 -5.73 0.84 -4.57
CA ARG A 244 -4.78 1.61 -3.75
C ARG A 244 -3.44 0.94 -3.81
N SER A 245 -2.42 1.69 -4.21
CA SER A 245 -1.18 1.11 -4.68
C SER A 245 0.01 1.68 -3.94
N GLN A 246 0.94 0.79 -3.59
CA GLN A 246 2.27 1.12 -3.12
C GLN A 246 3.28 0.41 -4.02
N PHE A 247 4.37 1.08 -4.38
CA PHE A 247 5.31 0.59 -5.37
C PHE A 247 6.71 0.42 -4.78
N ASP A 248 7.44 -0.58 -5.27
CA ASP A 248 8.88 -0.68 -5.07
C ASP A 248 9.67 0.19 -6.07
N ALA A 249 11.00 0.17 -5.94
CA ALA A 249 11.89 0.89 -6.85
C ALA A 249 11.81 0.40 -8.31
N ASP A 250 11.31 -0.82 -8.54
CA ASP A 250 11.13 -1.44 -9.86
C ASP A 250 9.71 -1.21 -10.42
N GLY A 251 8.86 -0.48 -9.69
CA GLY A 251 7.47 -0.16 -10.08
C GLY A 251 6.47 -1.32 -9.90
N LEU A 252 6.82 -2.34 -9.12
CA LEU A 252 5.95 -3.44 -8.74
C LEU A 252 5.12 -3.09 -7.49
N CYS A 253 3.89 -3.60 -7.44
CA CYS A 253 2.98 -3.44 -6.31
C CYS A 253 3.48 -4.17 -5.05
N TYR A 254 3.50 -3.45 -3.92
CA TYR A 254 3.78 -3.98 -2.57
C TYR A 254 3.05 -3.19 -1.46
N PRO A 255 1.73 -3.36 -1.27
CA PRO A 255 0.79 -4.06 -2.14
C PRO A 255 -0.02 -3.09 -3.02
N CYS A 256 -0.73 -3.66 -4.00
CA CYS A 256 -1.88 -3.03 -4.64
C CYS A 256 -3.15 -3.70 -4.14
N GLU A 257 -4.01 -2.94 -3.48
CA GLU A 257 -5.25 -3.39 -2.88
C GLU A 257 -6.40 -3.13 -3.84
N ALA A 258 -7.18 -4.15 -4.18
CA ALA A 258 -8.39 -4.02 -4.99
C ALA A 258 -9.62 -4.16 -4.09
N SER A 259 -10.37 -3.07 -3.94
CA SER A 259 -11.64 -3.02 -3.22
C SER A 259 -12.78 -2.80 -4.22
N PRO A 260 -13.55 -3.84 -4.56
CA PRO A 260 -14.74 -3.70 -5.39
C PRO A 260 -15.97 -3.26 -4.58
N TRP A 261 -16.87 -2.50 -5.18
CA TRP A 261 -18.19 -2.20 -4.61
C TRP A 261 -19.22 -1.85 -5.68
N TYR A 262 -20.49 -1.90 -5.29
CA TYR A 262 -21.60 -1.29 -6.03
C TYR A 262 -22.68 -0.83 -5.04
N ASP A 263 -23.52 0.12 -5.45
CA ASP A 263 -24.72 0.47 -4.68
C ASP A 263 -25.88 -0.43 -5.12
N PRO A 264 -26.33 -1.39 -4.27
CA PRO A 264 -27.45 -2.24 -4.62
C PRO A 264 -28.79 -1.47 -4.65
N TYR A 265 -28.84 -0.28 -4.07
CA TYR A 265 -30.03 0.59 -4.01
C TYR A 265 -30.01 1.70 -5.07
N GLN A 266 -29.11 1.61 -6.05
CA GLN A 266 -29.05 2.59 -7.12
C GLN A 266 -30.35 2.60 -7.92
N THR A 267 -30.79 3.79 -8.31
CA THR A 267 -31.95 3.93 -9.20
C THR A 267 -31.56 3.43 -10.58
N LEU A 268 -32.13 2.30 -10.99
CA LEU A 268 -31.93 1.75 -12.32
C LEU A 268 -32.79 2.50 -13.35
N PRO A 269 -32.30 2.68 -14.59
CA PRO A 269 -33.10 3.20 -15.68
C PRO A 269 -34.45 2.48 -15.81
N PRO A 270 -35.52 3.19 -16.19
CA PRO A 270 -36.81 2.56 -16.45
C PRO A 270 -36.64 1.50 -17.54
N ALA A 271 -37.21 0.31 -17.32
CA ALA A 271 -37.29 -0.68 -18.38
C ALA A 271 -38.19 -0.13 -19.49
N GLY A 272 -37.67 0.02 -20.70
CA GLY A 272 -38.52 0.15 -21.88
C GLY A 272 -39.40 -1.10 -22.04
N LEU A 273 -40.47 -1.00 -22.83
CA LEU A 273 -41.41 -2.11 -23.05
C LEU A 273 -40.72 -3.39 -23.59
N SER A 274 -39.61 -3.25 -24.32
CA SER A 274 -38.77 -4.34 -24.81
C SER A 274 -37.75 -4.89 -23.79
N ALA A 275 -37.51 -4.16 -22.69
CA ALA A 275 -36.48 -4.45 -21.68
C ALA A 275 -37.04 -5.09 -20.39
N MET A 276 -38.37 -5.23 -20.27
CA MET A 276 -39.01 -5.83 -19.10
C MET A 276 -38.51 -7.24 -18.76
N PRO A 277 -38.33 -8.17 -19.73
CA PRO A 277 -37.75 -9.49 -19.46
C PRO A 277 -36.31 -9.42 -18.93
N GLY A 278 -35.51 -8.47 -19.45
CA GLY A 278 -34.14 -8.24 -19.01
C GLY A 278 -34.07 -7.75 -17.57
N ARG A 279 -35.01 -6.90 -17.15
CA ARG A 279 -35.08 -6.37 -15.77
C ARG A 279 -35.47 -7.43 -14.74
N LEU A 280 -36.36 -8.36 -15.09
CA LEU A 280 -36.76 -9.47 -14.20
C LEU A 280 -35.62 -10.46 -13.90
N THR A 281 -34.61 -10.51 -14.78
CA THR A 281 -33.45 -11.40 -14.67
C THR A 281 -32.15 -10.65 -14.41
N LEU A 282 -32.19 -9.33 -14.22
CA LEU A 282 -31.00 -8.49 -14.07
C LEU A 282 -30.14 -8.94 -12.89
N ALA A 283 -30.77 -9.18 -11.73
CA ALA A 283 -30.04 -9.58 -10.53
C ALA A 283 -29.32 -10.92 -10.70
N SER A 284 -29.97 -11.91 -11.32
CA SER A 284 -29.35 -13.22 -11.55
C SER A 284 -28.25 -13.17 -12.60
N ARG A 285 -28.46 -12.41 -13.69
CA ARG A 285 -27.43 -12.17 -14.72
C ARG A 285 -26.22 -11.44 -14.16
N PHE A 286 -26.46 -10.40 -13.36
CA PHE A 286 -25.41 -9.62 -12.71
C PHE A 286 -24.58 -10.51 -11.76
N GLU A 287 -25.25 -11.31 -10.93
CA GLU A 287 -24.57 -12.23 -10.02
C GLU A 287 -23.80 -13.33 -10.78
N ALA A 288 -24.37 -13.90 -11.84
CA ALA A 288 -23.69 -14.87 -12.69
C ALA A 288 -22.46 -14.26 -13.38
N GLY A 289 -22.58 -13.04 -13.90
CA GLY A 289 -21.49 -12.28 -14.50
C GLY A 289 -20.37 -12.00 -13.49
N LEU A 290 -20.72 -11.53 -12.28
CA LEU A 290 -19.74 -11.34 -11.20
C LEU A 290 -19.04 -12.65 -10.83
N ASN A 291 -19.79 -13.74 -10.67
CA ASN A 291 -19.20 -15.04 -10.33
C ASN A 291 -18.22 -15.51 -11.41
N SER A 292 -18.58 -15.40 -12.68
CA SER A 292 -17.67 -15.68 -13.80
C SER A 292 -16.42 -14.80 -13.75
N ALA A 293 -16.59 -13.49 -13.58
CA ALA A 293 -15.46 -12.56 -13.51
C ALA A 293 -14.53 -12.91 -12.35
N TYR A 294 -15.06 -13.21 -11.17
CA TYR A 294 -14.26 -13.56 -10.01
C TYR A 294 -13.51 -14.88 -10.14
N GLU A 295 -14.06 -15.89 -10.81
CA GLU A 295 -13.30 -17.11 -11.13
C GLU A 295 -12.12 -16.80 -12.06
N GLN A 296 -12.34 -15.96 -13.07
CA GLN A 296 -11.29 -15.55 -14.01
C GLN A 296 -10.21 -14.69 -13.35
N ILE A 297 -10.60 -13.73 -12.51
CA ILE A 297 -9.68 -12.89 -11.73
C ILE A 297 -8.86 -13.78 -10.81
N LYS A 298 -9.50 -14.68 -10.06
CA LYS A 298 -8.80 -15.62 -9.19
C LYS A 298 -7.77 -16.42 -9.98
N ALA A 299 -8.19 -17.08 -11.06
CA ALA A 299 -7.29 -17.90 -11.88
C ALA A 299 -6.09 -17.13 -12.44
N SER A 300 -6.27 -15.86 -12.82
CA SER A 300 -5.22 -15.02 -13.42
C SER A 300 -4.28 -14.37 -12.39
N THR A 301 -4.77 -14.09 -11.18
CA THR A 301 -4.08 -13.22 -10.20
C THR A 301 -3.74 -13.91 -8.87
N GLU A 302 -4.24 -15.11 -8.60
CA GLU A 302 -4.04 -15.80 -7.31
C GLU A 302 -2.56 -15.99 -6.94
N ARG A 303 -1.69 -16.23 -7.92
CA ARG A 303 -0.23 -16.32 -7.72
C ARG A 303 0.40 -15.03 -7.20
N ASN A 304 -0.27 -13.90 -7.40
CA ASN A 304 0.16 -12.57 -6.98
C ASN A 304 -0.54 -12.11 -5.71
N LEU A 305 -1.42 -12.90 -5.10
CA LEU A 305 -1.99 -12.54 -3.81
C LEU A 305 -0.90 -12.44 -2.75
N ARG A 306 -1.13 -11.53 -1.80
CA ARG A 306 -0.37 -11.45 -0.55
C ARG A 306 -0.30 -12.86 0.06
N PRO A 307 0.89 -13.41 0.35
CA PRO A 307 0.94 -14.78 0.82
C PRO A 307 0.26 -14.97 2.16
N ARG A 308 -0.18 -16.20 2.38
CA ARG A 308 -1.05 -16.58 3.50
C ARG A 308 -2.42 -15.89 3.47
N THR A 309 -2.79 -15.18 2.39
CA THR A 309 -4.18 -14.84 2.11
C THR A 309 -4.76 -15.80 1.09
N GLN A 310 -6.08 -15.81 1.03
CA GLN A 310 -6.84 -16.49 -0.01
C GLN A 310 -7.54 -15.43 -0.84
N PHE A 311 -7.87 -15.78 -2.08
CA PHE A 311 -8.72 -14.94 -2.89
C PHE A 311 -10.08 -14.79 -2.20
N THR A 312 -10.52 -13.56 -2.00
CA THR A 312 -11.80 -13.27 -1.36
C THR A 312 -12.78 -12.68 -2.37
N ARG A 313 -14.05 -13.03 -2.21
CA ARG A 313 -15.16 -12.36 -2.88
C ARG A 313 -15.84 -11.44 -1.88
N PRO A 314 -16.32 -10.26 -2.31
CA PRO A 314 -17.17 -9.44 -1.47
C PRO A 314 -18.40 -10.21 -1.00
N PRO A 315 -18.95 -9.89 0.18
CA PRO A 315 -20.21 -10.46 0.61
C PRO A 315 -21.30 -10.17 -0.42
N LYS A 316 -22.21 -11.12 -0.59
CA LYS A 316 -23.37 -10.95 -1.47
C LYS A 316 -24.26 -9.84 -0.93
N TYR A 317 -24.51 -8.81 -1.73
CA TYR A 317 -25.47 -7.76 -1.39
C TYR A 317 -26.89 -8.14 -1.82
N VAL A 318 -27.87 -7.33 -1.41
CA VAL A 318 -29.24 -7.41 -1.93
C VAL A 318 -29.28 -7.16 -3.45
N PRO A 319 -30.32 -7.65 -4.16
CA PRO A 319 -30.45 -7.48 -5.60
C PRO A 319 -30.27 -6.03 -6.06
N PRO A 320 -29.57 -5.76 -7.17
CA PRO A 320 -29.45 -4.41 -7.71
C PRO A 320 -30.82 -3.79 -8.02
N GLY A 321 -31.00 -2.52 -7.66
CA GLY A 321 -32.28 -1.81 -7.78
C GLY A 321 -33.25 -2.09 -6.64
N SER A 322 -32.79 -2.70 -5.54
CA SER A 322 -33.61 -2.87 -4.34
C SER A 322 -34.03 -1.51 -3.76
N PRO A 323 -35.21 -1.41 -3.11
CA PRO A 323 -35.59 -0.19 -2.39
C PRO A 323 -34.56 0.13 -1.31
N ARG A 324 -34.17 1.40 -1.19
CA ARG A 324 -33.27 1.84 -0.12
C ARG A 324 -33.95 1.61 1.23
N PRO A 325 -33.31 0.96 2.22
CA PRO A 325 -33.88 0.78 3.53
C PRO A 325 -34.17 2.16 4.16
N PRO A 326 -35.25 2.29 4.95
CA PRO A 326 -35.53 3.52 5.64
C PRO A 326 -34.38 3.86 6.60
N PRO A 327 -34.06 5.15 6.81
CA PRO A 327 -33.05 5.55 7.77
C PRO A 327 -33.41 4.98 9.15
N VAL A 328 -32.44 4.33 9.80
CA VAL A 328 -32.62 3.84 11.17
C VAL A 328 -32.79 5.08 12.06
N PRO A 329 -33.87 5.19 12.87
CA PRO A 329 -34.00 6.28 13.82
C PRO A 329 -32.76 6.30 14.71
N MET A 330 -32.09 7.44 14.82
CA MET A 330 -31.02 7.58 15.81
C MET A 330 -31.65 7.34 17.18
N VAL A 331 -31.20 6.28 17.88
CA VAL A 331 -31.57 6.08 19.27
C VAL A 331 -30.85 7.19 20.04
N VAL A 332 -31.60 8.22 20.42
CA VAL A 332 -31.12 9.24 21.35
C VAL A 332 -31.17 8.60 22.73
N THR A 333 -30.01 8.18 23.24
CA THR A 333 -29.82 7.82 24.66
C THR A 333 -29.06 8.92 25.38
#